data_AF-A0A2J8T1S6-F1
#
_entry.id   AF-A0A2J8T1S6-F1
#
_cell.length_a   1.000
_cell.length_b   1.000
_cell.length_c   1.000
_cell.angle_alpha   90.00
_cell.angle_beta   90.00
_cell.angle_gamma   90.00
#
_symmetry.space_group_name_H-M   'P 1'
#
loop_
_entity.id
_entity.type
_entity.pdbx_description
1 polymer ?
#
loop_
_entity_poly.entity_id
_entity_poly.type
_entity_poly.pdbx_seq_one_letter_code
_entity_poly.pdbx_strand_id
1 'polypeptide(L)'
;MADNLQATFGESLLSDMLDDFPDTLPSPEALKFKILVKNKKIGTLKETRERKGSDKRGDNQDKETGVKKLPGVMLFKKKKTRKLKIALALSDLVIYTKAEKFKSFQHSRLYQQFNENNSIGETQARKLSKL
;
A
#
# COMPACT_ATOMS: atom_id res chain seq x y z
N MET A 1 11.51 -4.39 12.58
CA MET A 1 10.08 -3.99 12.65
C MET A 1 9.18 -5.12 12.15
N ALA A 2 9.36 -5.65 10.93
CA ALA A 2 8.57 -6.80 10.46
C ALA A 2 8.64 -7.98 11.44
N ASP A 3 9.85 -8.34 11.87
CA ASP A 3 10.10 -9.40 12.88
C ASP A 3 9.34 -9.12 14.19
N ASN A 4 9.34 -7.89 14.68
CA ASN A 4 8.60 -7.51 15.90
C ASN A 4 7.09 -7.66 15.71
N LEU A 5 6.54 -7.24 14.56
CA LEU A 5 5.11 -7.40 14.28
C LEU A 5 4.71 -8.88 14.27
N GLN A 6 5.53 -9.72 13.62
CA GLN A 6 5.29 -11.17 13.57
C GLN A 6 5.42 -11.81 14.96
N ALA A 7 6.44 -11.44 15.73
CA ALA A 7 6.65 -11.98 17.08
C ALA A 7 5.55 -11.55 18.06
N THR A 8 5.09 -10.30 18.00
CA THR A 8 4.07 -9.77 18.92
C THR A 8 2.67 -10.24 18.57
N PHE A 9 2.32 -10.29 17.28
CA PHE A 9 0.95 -10.55 16.84
C PHE A 9 0.73 -11.97 16.31
N GLY A 10 1.79 -12.71 16.00
CA GLY A 10 1.75 -14.11 15.58
C GLY A 10 0.68 -14.38 14.52
N GLU A 11 -0.20 -15.33 14.80
CA GLU A 11 -1.30 -15.75 13.92
C GLU A 11 -2.39 -14.69 13.73
N SER A 12 -2.49 -13.71 14.64
CA SER A 12 -3.41 -12.58 14.49
C SER A 12 -2.92 -11.63 13.40
N LEU A 13 -1.63 -11.60 13.06
CA LEU A 13 -1.13 -10.79 11.95
C LEU A 13 -1.48 -11.43 10.61
N LEU A 14 -2.26 -10.72 9.79
CA LEU A 14 -2.50 -11.16 8.42
C LEU A 14 -1.24 -10.95 7.58
N SER A 15 -0.59 -12.05 7.22
CA SER A 15 0.69 -12.07 6.48
C SER A 15 0.61 -12.71 5.10
N ASP A 16 -0.56 -13.21 4.71
CA ASP A 16 -0.82 -13.80 3.40
C ASP A 16 -2.26 -13.51 2.96
N MET A 17 -2.54 -13.70 1.67
CA MET A 17 -3.90 -13.62 1.12
C MET A 17 -4.77 -14.75 1.65
N LEU A 18 -6.06 -14.48 1.80
CA LEU A 18 -7.08 -15.50 1.99
C LEU A 18 -7.47 -16.07 0.62
N ASP A 19 -7.48 -17.40 0.48
CA ASP A 19 -7.69 -18.07 -0.80
C ASP A 19 -9.05 -17.75 -1.43
N ASP A 20 -10.08 -17.54 -0.61
CA ASP A 20 -11.43 -17.18 -1.04
C ASP A 20 -11.54 -15.73 -1.55
N PHE A 21 -10.51 -14.90 -1.34
CA PHE A 21 -10.51 -13.47 -1.67
C PHE A 21 -9.25 -13.05 -2.45
N PRO A 22 -9.04 -13.57 -3.68
CA PRO A 22 -7.86 -13.27 -4.49
C PRO A 22 -7.91 -11.87 -5.12
N ASP A 23 -9.10 -11.37 -5.40
CA ASP A 23 -9.37 -10.13 -6.15
C ASP A 23 -10.47 -9.26 -5.52
N THR A 24 -10.94 -9.61 -4.32
CA THR A 24 -11.98 -8.89 -3.58
C THR A 24 -11.57 -8.64 -2.13
N LEU A 25 -12.19 -7.65 -1.50
CA LEU A 25 -11.95 -7.39 -0.08
C LEU A 25 -12.74 -8.41 0.76
N PRO A 26 -12.09 -9.07 1.75
CA PRO A 26 -12.80 -9.93 2.68
C PRO A 26 -13.81 -9.15 3.53
N SER A 27 -14.84 -9.84 4.01
CA SER A 27 -15.79 -9.27 4.97
C SER A 27 -15.14 -9.06 6.34
N PRO A 28 -15.72 -8.20 7.21
CA PRO A 28 -15.24 -8.06 8.58
C PRO A 28 -15.21 -9.39 9.36
N GLU A 29 -16.20 -10.27 9.13
CA GLU A 29 -16.24 -11.58 9.78
C GLU A 29 -15.12 -12.51 9.27
N ALA A 30 -14.79 -12.46 7.97
CA ALA A 30 -13.66 -13.21 7.42
C ALA A 30 -12.30 -12.73 7.96
N LEU A 31 -12.21 -11.47 8.42
CA LEU A 31 -11.02 -10.87 9.02
C LEU A 31 -11.09 -10.81 10.56
N LYS A 32 -12.02 -11.55 11.18
CA LYS A 32 -12.19 -11.51 12.63
C LYS A 32 -10.89 -11.92 13.32
N PHE A 33 -10.52 -11.16 14.34
CA PHE A 33 -9.27 -11.32 15.09
C PHE A 33 -7.99 -11.18 14.25
N LYS A 34 -8.07 -10.61 13.03
CA LYS A 34 -6.90 -10.31 12.21
C LYS A 34 -6.47 -8.85 12.33
N ILE A 35 -5.17 -8.64 12.37
CA ILE A 35 -4.47 -7.36 12.36
C ILE A 35 -3.90 -7.16 10.96
N LEU A 36 -4.25 -6.03 10.33
CA LEU A 36 -3.82 -5.68 8.98
C LEU A 36 -2.79 -4.56 9.03
N VAL A 37 -1.75 -4.65 8.19
CA VAL A 37 -0.73 -3.61 8.07
C VAL A 37 -1.00 -2.74 6.84
N LYS A 38 -1.38 -1.47 7.09
CA LYS A 38 -1.46 -0.44 6.04
C LYS A 38 -0.10 0.20 5.84
N ASN A 39 0.58 -0.14 4.75
CA ASN A 39 1.85 0.50 4.37
C ASN A 39 2.02 0.50 2.84
N LYS A 40 3.10 1.11 2.34
CA LYS A 40 3.48 0.98 0.94
C LYS A 40 3.92 -0.46 0.64
N LYS A 41 3.50 -0.94 -0.52
CA LYS A 41 3.86 -2.26 -1.06
C LYS A 41 4.79 -2.14 -2.28
N ILE A 42 5.73 -3.07 -2.35
CA ILE A 42 6.58 -3.46 -3.48
C ILE A 42 5.94 -4.70 -4.12
N GLY A 43 5.83 -4.71 -5.44
CA GLY A 43 5.34 -5.86 -6.17
C GLY A 43 3.84 -6.12 -6.00
N THR A 44 3.40 -7.23 -6.58
CA THR A 44 2.02 -7.73 -6.49
C THR A 44 1.81 -8.65 -5.29
N LEU A 45 0.55 -8.99 -4.99
CA LEU A 45 0.26 -9.97 -3.93
C LEU A 45 0.75 -11.38 -4.30
N LYS A 46 0.69 -11.74 -5.59
CA LYS A 46 1.22 -13.02 -6.11
C LYS A 46 2.72 -13.15 -5.84
N GLU A 47 3.50 -12.12 -6.18
CA GLU A 47 4.94 -12.09 -5.88
C GLU A 47 5.24 -12.19 -4.38
N THR A 48 4.41 -11.59 -3.52
CA THR A 48 4.56 -11.75 -2.06
C THR A 48 4.36 -13.20 -1.62
N ARG A 49 3.37 -13.89 -2.18
CA ARG A 49 3.10 -15.30 -1.89
C ARG A 49 4.19 -16.23 -2.41
N GLU A 50 4.73 -15.97 -3.59
CA GLU A 50 5.87 -16.70 -4.16
C GLU A 50 7.14 -16.53 -3.31
N ARG A 51 7.34 -15.35 -2.72
CA ARG A 51 8.46 -15.07 -1.80
C ARG A 51 8.20 -15.52 -0.36
N LYS A 52 7.16 -16.30 -0.08
CA LYS A 52 6.89 -16.77 1.29
C LYS A 52 7.97 -17.78 1.71
N GLY A 53 8.52 -17.62 2.92
CA GLY A 53 9.60 -18.47 3.43
C GLY A 53 11.01 -18.11 2.95
N SER A 54 11.19 -17.13 2.06
CA SER A 54 12.51 -16.62 1.70
C SER A 54 13.05 -15.69 2.81
N ASP A 55 14.38 -15.65 2.99
CA ASP A 55 15.01 -14.61 3.81
C ASP A 55 14.92 -13.27 3.09
N LYS A 56 14.54 -12.23 3.83
CA LYS A 56 14.27 -10.86 3.33
C LYS A 56 15.06 -9.83 4.14
N ARG A 57 15.96 -10.27 5.03
CA ARG A 57 16.77 -9.37 5.83
C ARG A 57 17.67 -8.53 4.93
N GLY A 58 17.61 -7.21 5.11
CA GLY A 58 18.41 -6.25 4.35
C GLY A 58 17.86 -5.88 2.97
N ASP A 59 16.86 -6.59 2.44
CA ASP A 59 16.32 -6.28 1.12
C ASP A 59 15.41 -5.03 1.17
N ASN A 60 15.78 -4.04 0.38
CA ASN A 60 15.07 -2.77 0.26
C ASN A 60 14.96 -2.39 -1.21
N GLN A 61 13.78 -1.96 -1.63
CA GLN A 61 13.58 -1.41 -2.98
C GLN A 61 13.22 0.07 -2.94
N ASP A 62 13.72 0.79 -3.94
CA ASP A 62 13.39 2.19 -4.16
C ASP A 62 12.03 2.30 -4.87
N LYS A 63 11.03 2.85 -4.19
CA LYS A 63 9.77 3.25 -4.84
C LYS A 63 9.79 4.74 -5.13
N GLU A 64 9.70 5.10 -6.40
CA GLU A 64 9.52 6.49 -6.80
C GLU A 64 8.14 6.99 -6.37
N THR A 65 8.10 8.09 -5.63
CA THR A 65 6.82 8.69 -5.21
C THR A 65 6.73 10.16 -5.60
N GLY A 66 6.75 10.44 -6.91
CA GLY A 66 6.58 11.78 -7.46
C GLY A 66 5.12 12.15 -7.76
N VAL A 67 4.77 13.43 -7.59
CA VAL A 67 3.53 14.01 -8.16
C VAL A 67 3.92 14.65 -9.50
N LYS A 68 3.53 14.05 -10.63
CA LYS A 68 3.54 14.73 -11.93
C LYS A 68 2.35 15.71 -11.93
N LYS A 69 2.54 16.96 -11.48
CA LYS A 69 1.58 18.03 -11.82
C LYS A 69 1.74 18.40 -13.29
N LEU A 70 0.62 18.62 -13.98
CA LEU A 70 0.52 19.12 -15.35
C LEU A 70 1.43 20.34 -15.59
N PRO A 71 1.97 20.54 -16.81
CA PRO A 71 2.84 21.65 -17.12
C PRO A 71 1.98 22.92 -17.29
N GLY A 72 1.96 23.75 -16.25
CA GLY A 72 1.32 25.06 -16.27
C GLY A 72 2.14 26.04 -15.43
N VAL A 73 2.96 26.82 -16.12
CA VAL A 73 3.61 28.08 -15.73
C VAL A 73 4.21 28.13 -14.31
N MET A 74 5.46 27.68 -14.16
CA MET A 74 6.40 28.26 -13.18
C MET A 74 7.84 27.84 -13.50
N LEU A 75 8.68 28.84 -13.78
CA LEU A 75 10.10 28.78 -14.07
C LEU A 75 10.89 27.92 -13.05
N PHE A 76 11.70 27.02 -13.59
CA PHE A 76 12.93 26.42 -13.04
C PHE A 76 13.05 26.25 -11.52
N LYS A 77 12.35 25.25 -10.96
CA LYS A 77 12.90 24.47 -9.83
C LYS A 77 12.88 23.00 -10.20
N LYS A 78 14.06 22.41 -10.43
CA LYS A 78 14.22 20.95 -10.61
C LYS A 78 13.58 20.26 -9.41
N LYS A 79 12.43 19.62 -9.61
CA LYS A 79 11.70 18.90 -8.55
C LYS A 79 12.56 17.70 -8.14
N LYS A 80 13.07 17.67 -6.90
CA LYS A 80 13.70 16.48 -6.32
C LYS A 80 12.64 15.37 -6.19
N THR A 81 12.69 14.36 -7.05
CA THR A 81 12.00 13.10 -6.81
C THR A 81 12.58 12.48 -5.54
N ARG A 82 11.75 12.35 -4.50
CA ARG A 82 12.13 11.60 -3.30
C ARG A 82 11.95 10.11 -3.62
N LYS A 83 13.07 9.40 -3.78
CA LYS A 83 13.08 7.93 -3.76
C LYS A 83 12.82 7.50 -2.33
N LEU A 84 11.82 6.65 -2.13
CA LEU A 84 11.52 6.09 -0.81
C LEU A 84 12.02 4.65 -0.78
N LYS A 85 12.97 4.38 0.11
CA LYS A 85 13.40 3.01 0.42
C LYS A 85 12.31 2.31 1.22
N ILE A 86 11.82 1.19 0.71
CA ILE A 86 10.83 0.34 1.39
C ILE A 86 11.51 -0.99 1.70
N ALA A 87 11.44 -1.42 2.95
CA ALA A 87 11.92 -2.75 3.36
C ALA A 87 10.97 -3.83 2.84
N LEU A 88 11.52 -4.82 2.15
CA LEU A 88 10.74 -5.89 1.52
C LEU A 88 9.93 -6.68 2.56
N ALA A 89 10.54 -6.98 3.70
CA ALA A 89 9.89 -7.69 4.80
C ALA A 89 8.63 -6.97 5.34
N LEU A 90 8.62 -5.63 5.35
CA LEU A 90 7.43 -4.86 5.76
C LEU A 90 6.39 -4.76 4.64
N SER A 91 6.84 -4.67 3.38
CA SER A 91 5.97 -4.65 2.21
C SER A 91 5.15 -5.94 2.06
N ASP A 92 5.73 -7.07 2.45
CA ASP A 92 5.05 -8.37 2.36
C ASP A 92 3.93 -8.55 3.37
N LEU A 93 3.97 -7.82 4.49
CA LEU A 93 2.86 -7.79 5.45
C LEU A 93 1.66 -6.97 4.95
N VAL A 94 1.79 -6.27 3.82
CA VAL A 94 0.72 -5.46 3.24
C VAL A 94 -0.08 -6.29 2.25
N ILE A 95 -1.28 -6.70 2.65
CA ILE A 95 -2.18 -7.55 1.86
C ILE A 95 -3.36 -6.75 1.28
N TYR A 96 -4.41 -6.54 2.07
CA TYR A 96 -5.66 -5.90 1.63
C TYR A 96 -5.70 -4.37 1.80
N THR A 97 -4.63 -3.76 2.35
CA THR A 97 -4.61 -2.34 2.73
C THR A 97 -3.39 -1.60 2.18
N LYS A 98 -3.03 -1.86 0.92
CA LYS A 98 -1.92 -1.18 0.24
C LYS A 98 -2.13 0.33 0.25
N ALA A 99 -1.18 1.08 0.79
CA ALA A 99 -1.24 2.54 0.77
C ALA A 99 -0.88 3.08 -0.63
N GLU A 100 -1.82 3.75 -1.27
CA GLU A 100 -1.67 4.35 -2.60
C GLU A 100 -2.06 5.84 -2.57
N LYS A 101 -1.51 6.63 -3.50
CA LYS A 101 -1.77 8.06 -3.57
C LYS A 101 -3.04 8.34 -4.36
N PHE A 102 -3.94 9.11 -3.75
CA PHE A 102 -5.13 9.60 -4.44
C PHE A 102 -4.76 10.55 -5.58
N LYS A 103 -5.32 10.29 -6.77
CA LYS A 103 -5.15 11.16 -7.95
C LYS A 103 -6.46 11.88 -8.29
N SER A 104 -7.53 11.11 -8.54
CA SER A 104 -8.89 11.61 -8.80
C SER A 104 -9.88 10.45 -8.73
N PHE A 105 -11.17 10.73 -8.56
CA PHE A 105 -12.22 9.70 -8.59
C PHE A 105 -12.27 8.93 -9.91
N GLN A 106 -12.10 9.62 -11.05
CA GLN A 106 -12.06 8.99 -12.37
C GLN A 106 -10.87 8.04 -12.51
N HIS A 107 -9.69 8.46 -12.03
CA HIS A 107 -8.51 7.59 -12.02
C HIS A 107 -8.71 6.38 -11.11
N SER A 108 -9.25 6.60 -9.91
CA SER A 108 -9.52 5.52 -8.97
C SER A 108 -10.49 4.50 -9.56
N ARG A 109 -11.56 4.94 -10.21
CA ARG A 109 -12.54 4.06 -10.83
C ARG A 109 -11.96 3.16 -11.94
N LEU A 110 -11.00 3.65 -12.70
CA LEU A 110 -10.43 2.93 -13.84
C LEU A 110 -9.19 2.08 -13.49
N TYR A 111 -8.40 2.50 -12.50
CA TYR A 111 -7.05 1.93 -12.29
C TYR A 111 -6.77 1.46 -10.87
N GLN A 112 -7.47 1.99 -9.86
CA GLN A 112 -7.19 1.62 -8.47
C GLN A 112 -7.69 0.20 -8.21
N GLN A 113 -6.85 -0.59 -7.57
CA GLN A 113 -7.15 -1.98 -7.26
C GLN A 113 -7.99 -2.11 -5.98
N PHE A 114 -8.71 -3.21 -5.82
CA PHE A 114 -9.58 -3.48 -4.67
C PHE A 114 -8.85 -3.37 -3.32
N ASN A 115 -7.56 -3.73 -3.28
CA ASN A 115 -6.73 -3.72 -2.08
C ASN A 115 -5.94 -2.42 -1.89
N GLU A 116 -6.17 -1.41 -2.72
CA GLU A 116 -5.50 -0.10 -2.62
C GLU A 116 -6.36 0.89 -1.83
N ASN A 117 -5.74 1.48 -0.81
CA ASN A 117 -6.36 2.42 0.09
C ASN A 117 -5.63 3.77 0.08
N ASN A 118 -6.41 4.84 0.20
CA ASN A 118 -5.94 6.21 0.11
C ASN A 118 -6.00 6.86 1.50
N SER A 119 -5.06 7.72 1.82
CA SER A 119 -5.12 8.56 3.02
C SER A 119 -5.24 10.01 2.60
N ILE A 120 -6.36 10.64 2.92
CA ILE A 120 -6.69 12.01 2.52
C ILE A 120 -6.84 12.85 3.78
N GLY A 121 -6.11 13.96 3.85
CA GLY A 121 -6.23 14.90 4.97
C GLY A 121 -7.58 15.60 4.97
N GLU A 122 -8.08 15.95 6.15
CA GLU A 122 -9.44 16.49 6.35
C GLU A 122 -9.80 17.64 5.40
N THR A 123 -8.92 18.65 5.26
CA THR A 123 -9.15 19.79 4.36
C THR A 123 -9.33 19.38 2.90
N GLN A 124 -8.61 18.35 2.44
CA GLN A 124 -8.77 17.82 1.09
C GLN A 124 -10.05 16.99 0.99
N ALA A 125 -10.35 16.16 1.98
CA ALA A 125 -11.57 15.35 2.01
C ALA A 125 -12.84 16.23 1.94
N ARG A 126 -12.90 17.33 2.70
CA ARG A 126 -14.01 18.30 2.66
C ARG A 126 -14.18 19.00 1.31
N LYS A 127 -13.11 19.14 0.52
CA LYS A 127 -13.20 19.67 -0.86
C LYS A 127 -13.71 18.61 -1.82
N LEU A 128 -13.22 17.38 -1.67
CA LEU A 128 -13.61 16.25 -2.52
C LEU A 128 -15.06 15.80 -2.29
N SER A 129 -15.59 15.93 -1.08
CA SER A 129 -16.98 15.57 -0.76
C SER A 129 -18.03 16.53 -1.34
N LYS A 130 -17.60 17.63 -1.94
CA LYS A 130 -18.46 18.64 -2.57
C LYS A 130 -18.43 18.57 -4.10
N LEU A 131 -17.63 17.66 -4.65
CA LEU A 131 -17.58 17.34 -6.09
C LEU A 131 -18.71 16.37 -6.43
#